data_AF-A0A6B3FR93-F1
#
_entry.id   AF-A0A6B3FR93-F1
#
_cell.length_a   1.000
_cell.length_b   1.000
_cell.length_c   1.000
_cell.angle_alpha   90.00
_cell.angle_beta   90.00
_cell.angle_gamma   90.00
#
_symmetry.space_group_name_H-M   'P 1'
#
loop_
_entity.id
_entity.type
_entity.pdbx_description
1 polymer ?
#
loop_
_entity_poly.entity_id
_entity_poly.type
_entity_poly.pdbx_seq_one_letter_code
_entity_poly.pdbx_strand_id
1 'polypeptide(L)' 'ELGRIRRVQREFNREHGRDPEHAEIAAELGSTPERVSDVLDWARDPVSLNMSVDDEGDTQFGDLLEDTSAVSPEQS' A
#
# COMPACT_ATOMS: atom_id res chain seq x y z
N GLU A 1 13.77 7.82 -3.44
CA GLU A 1 12.53 8.03 -4.21
C GLU A 1 11.35 8.52 -3.36
N LEU A 2 10.91 7.75 -2.36
CA LEU A 2 9.72 8.04 -1.54
C LEU A 2 9.68 9.44 -0.91
N GLY A 3 10.82 9.91 -0.39
CA GLY A 3 10.93 11.25 0.20
C GLY A 3 10.64 12.38 -0.80
N ARG A 4 10.95 12.17 -2.09
CA ARG A 4 10.64 13.13 -3.17
C ARG A 4 9.14 13.12 -3.50
N ILE A 5 8.54 11.95 -3.61
CA ILE A 5 7.08 11.78 -3.81
C ILE A 5 6.29 12.47 -2.69
N ARG A 6 6.64 12.19 -1.43
CA ARG A 6 5.98 12.82 -0.26
C ARG A 6 6.18 14.34 -0.22
N ARG A 7 7.28 14.85 -0.76
CA ARG A 7 7.51 16.29 -0.86
C ARG A 7 6.55 16.92 -1.87
N VAL A 8 6.50 16.37 -3.08
CA VAL A 8 5.60 16.84 -4.15
C VAL A 8 4.14 16.77 -3.68
N GLN A 9 3.72 15.69 -3.02
CA GLN A 9 2.37 15.58 -2.44
C GLN A 9 2.02 16.73 -1.49
N ARG A 10 2.94 17.10 -0.58
CA ARG A 10 2.72 18.21 0.36
C ARG A 10 2.73 19.58 -0.31
N GLU A 11 3.60 19.78 -1.29
CA GLU A 11 3.67 21.03 -2.06
C GLU A 11 2.37 21.19 -2.89
N PHE A 12 1.93 20.13 -3.56
CA PHE A 12 0.70 20.12 -4.34
C PHE A 12 -0.55 20.31 -3.49
N ASN A 13 -0.65 19.64 -2.34
CA ASN A 13 -1.77 19.82 -1.41
C ASN A 13 -1.87 21.25 -0.89
N ARG A 14 -0.73 21.92 -0.67
CA ARG A 14 -0.69 23.32 -0.25
C ARG A 14 -1.15 24.28 -1.34
N GLU A 15 -0.80 24.00 -2.59
CA GLU A 15 -1.10 24.86 -3.73
C GLU A 15 -2.52 24.65 -4.28
N HIS A 16 -2.95 23.40 -4.39
CA HIS A 16 -4.21 23.02 -5.04
C HIS A 16 -5.31 22.61 -4.04
N GLY A 17 -4.99 22.46 -2.75
CA GLY A 17 -5.95 22.05 -1.73
C GLY A 17 -6.42 20.59 -1.82
N ARG A 18 -5.71 19.76 -2.61
CA ARG A 18 -6.00 18.32 -2.78
C ARG A 18 -4.72 17.51 -2.92
N ASP A 19 -4.80 16.21 -2.70
CA ASP A 19 -3.68 15.33 -3.01
C ASP A 19 -3.49 15.20 -4.54
N PRO A 20 -2.23 15.13 -5.03
CA PRO A 20 -1.96 14.92 -6.44
C PRO A 20 -2.16 13.46 -6.85
N GLU A 21 -2.51 13.26 -8.12
CA GLU A 21 -2.54 11.95 -8.73
C GLU A 21 -1.12 11.44 -9.04
N HIS A 22 -0.97 10.12 -9.18
CA HIS A 22 0.30 9.49 -9.53
C HIS A 22 0.90 10.07 -10.83
N ALA A 23 0.05 10.42 -11.81
CA ALA A 23 0.48 11.03 -13.06
C ALA A 23 1.05 12.44 -12.88
N GLU A 24 0.48 13.24 -11.97
CA GLU A 24 0.94 14.60 -11.67
C GLU A 24 2.28 14.56 -10.92
N ILE A 25 2.40 13.67 -9.94
CA ILE A 25 3.65 13.43 -9.22
C ILE A 25 4.74 12.94 -10.19
N ALA A 26 4.39 12.04 -11.10
CA ALA A 26 5.30 11.50 -12.10
C ALA A 26 5.80 12.60 -13.07
N ALA A 27 4.90 13.45 -13.56
CA ALA A 27 5.24 14.57 -14.43
C ALA A 27 6.22 15.55 -13.74
N GLU A 28 5.96 15.90 -12.47
CA GLU A 28 6.83 16.78 -11.69
C GLU A 28 8.20 16.17 -11.39
N LEU A 29 8.24 14.86 -11.12
CA LEU A 29 9.47 14.13 -10.80
C LEU A 29 10.24 13.64 -12.05
N GLY A 30 9.72 13.84 -13.25
CA GLY A 30 10.31 13.31 -14.49
C GLY A 30 10.34 11.78 -14.54
N SER A 31 9.33 11.13 -13.95
CA SER A 31 9.21 9.67 -13.83
C SER A 31 7.91 9.17 -14.47
N THR A 32 7.66 7.86 -14.42
CA THR A 32 6.39 7.28 -14.89
C THR A 32 5.38 7.13 -13.76
N PRO A 33 4.06 7.21 -14.03
CA PRO A 33 3.01 6.99 -13.02
C PRO A 33 3.13 5.61 -12.36
N GLU A 34 3.46 4.58 -13.14
CA GLU A 34 3.72 3.22 -12.65
C GLU A 34 4.85 3.20 -11.61
N ARG A 35 5.95 3.90 -11.87
CA ARG A 35 7.06 3.94 -10.92
C ARG A 35 6.69 4.66 -9.62
N VAL A 36 5.83 5.68 -9.67
CA VAL A 36 5.30 6.32 -8.47
C VAL A 36 4.40 5.35 -7.71
N SER A 37 3.54 4.61 -8.40
CA SER A 37 2.68 3.57 -7.82
C SER A 37 3.51 2.50 -7.14
N ASP A 38 4.52 1.94 -7.82
CA ASP A 38 5.41 0.94 -7.25
C ASP A 38 6.04 1.44 -5.96
N VAL A 39 6.66 2.62 -6.00
CA VAL A 39 7.36 3.18 -4.83
C VAL A 39 6.41 3.39 -3.65
N LEU A 40 5.16 3.77 -3.90
CA LEU A 40 4.15 3.91 -2.87
C LEU A 40 3.71 2.55 -2.32
N ASP A 41 3.59 1.54 -3.17
CA ASP A 41 3.24 0.18 -2.79
C ASP A 41 4.34 -0.45 -1.91
N TRP A 42 5.61 -0.33 -2.32
CA TRP A 42 6.78 -0.73 -1.51
C TRP A 42 6.89 0.01 -0.18
N ALA A 43 6.32 1.21 -0.09
CA ALA A 43 6.36 2.03 1.11
C ALA A 43 5.17 1.83 2.04
N ARG A 44 4.19 0.99 1.67
CA ARG A 44 3.14 0.58 2.59
C ARG A 44 3.73 -0.30 3.68
N ASP A 45 3.42 0.03 4.92
CA ASP A 45 3.76 -0.83 6.04
C ASP A 45 3.01 -2.16 5.91
N PRO A 46 3.67 -3.30 6.13
CA PRO A 46 3.00 -4.59 6.11
C PRO A 46 1.92 -4.62 7.20
N VAL A 47 0.74 -5.10 6.84
CA VAL A 47 -0.33 -5.32 7.81
C VAL A 47 0.03 -6.47 8.75
N SER A 48 -0.23 -6.29 10.05
CA SER A 48 0.04 -7.31 11.05
C SER A 48 -0.97 -8.44 10.96
N LEU A 49 -0.51 -9.69 10.96
CA LEU A 49 -1.39 -10.87 11.04
C LEU A 49 -2.17 -10.94 12.36
N ASN A 50 -1.66 -10.32 13.43
CA ASN A 50 -2.33 -10.25 14.74
C ASN A 50 -3.31 -9.08 14.85
N MET A 51 -3.54 -8.33 13.76
CA MET A 51 -4.54 -7.27 13.77
C MET A 51 -5.93 -7.89 13.82
N SER A 52 -6.75 -7.48 14.79
CA SER A 52 -8.16 -7.84 14.86
C SER A 52 -8.91 -7.27 13.65
N VAL A 53 -9.76 -8.08 13.00
CA VAL A 53 -10.53 -7.66 11.81
C VAL A 53 -11.99 -7.35 12.11
N ASP A 54 -12.50 -7.80 13.25
CA ASP A 54 -13.86 -7.51 13.73
C ASP A 54 -13.85 -6.60 14.97
N ASP A 55 -15.02 -6.07 15.31
CA ASP A 55 -15.21 -5.10 16.41
C ASP A 55 -15.15 -5.77 17.79
N GLU A 56 -15.47 -7.06 17.89
CA GLU A 56 -15.40 -7.86 19.13
C GLU A 56 -13.97 -8.29 19.45
N GLY A 57 -13.09 -8.30 18.44
CA GLY A 57 -11.65 -8.54 18.55
C GLY A 57 -11.25 -10.01 18.52
N ASP A 58 -12.19 -10.91 18.23
CA ASP A 58 -12.00 -12.36 18.30
C ASP A 58 -11.32 -12.95 17.06
N THR A 59 -11.43 -12.29 15.91
CA THR A 59 -10.88 -12.74 14.63
C THR A 59 -9.63 -11.95 14.30
N GLN A 60 -8.51 -12.63 14.09
CA GLN A 60 -7.29 -12.00 13.60
C GLN A 60 -7.21 -12.05 12.08
N PHE A 61 -6.51 -11.08 11.47
CA PHE A 61 -6.29 -11.04 10.02
C PHE A 61 -5.61 -12.31 9.50
N GLY A 62 -4.71 -12.90 10.29
CA GLY A 62 -4.07 -14.17 9.96
C GLY A 62 -5.02 -15.36 9.88
N ASP A 63 -6.13 -15.36 10.63
CA ASP A 63 -7.11 -16.45 10.62
C ASP A 63 -7.92 -16.50 9.31
N LEU A 64 -7.93 -15.39 8.56
CA LEU A 64 -8.61 -15.29 7.26
C LEU A 64 -7.73 -15.63 6.07
N LEU A 65 -6.42 -15.83 6.27
CA LEU A 65 -5.48 -16.11 5.19
C LEU A 65 -5.34 -17.62 4.98
N GLU A 66 -5.84 -18.10 3.86
CA GLU A 66 -5.66 -19.49 3.42
C GLU A 66 -4.19 -19.74 3.03
N ASP A 67 -3.63 -20.85 3.51
CA ASP A 67 -2.30 -21.28 3.10
C ASP A 67 -2.33 -21.91 1.70
N THR A 68 -2.07 -21.08 0.69
CA THR A 68 -1.97 -21.51 -0.71
C THR A 68 -0.82 -22.47 -1.00
N SER A 69 0.11 -22.68 -0.06
CA SER A 69 1.23 -23.63 -0.17
C SER A 69 0.97 -24.95 0.54
N ALA A 70 -0.14 -25.08 1.27
CA ALA A 70 -0.50 -26.30 1.98
C ALA A 70 -0.88 -27.42 1.00
N VAL A 71 -0.28 -28.59 1.17
CA VAL A 71 -0.66 -29.78 0.41
C VAL A 71 -1.98 -30.30 0.96
N SER A 72 -3.02 -30.39 0.11
CA SER A 72 -4.32 -30.89 0.53
C SER A 72 -4.23 -32.36 0.99
N PRO A 73 -4.95 -32.76 2.05
CA PRO A 73 -4.89 -34.13 2.58
C PRO A 73 -5.34 -35.19 1.57
N GLU A 74 -6.11 -34.84 0.54
CA GLU A 74 -6.47 -35.73 -0.58
C GLU A 74 -5.29 -36.05 -1.51
N GLN A 75 -4.18 -35.32 -1.42
CA GLN A 75 -2.98 -35.50 -2.25
C GLN A 75 -1.84 -36.21 -1.50
N SER A 76 -2.05 -36.64 -0.24
CA SER A 76 -1.04 -37.27 0.62
C SER A 76 -1.08 -38.79 0.63
#